data_AF-A0AAQ3KIA6-F1
#
_entry.id   AF-A0AAQ3KIA6-F1
#
_cell.length_a   1.000
_cell.length_b   1.000
_cell.length_c   1.000
_cell.angle_alpha   90.00
_cell.angle_beta   90.00
_cell.angle_gamma   90.00
#
_symmetry.space_group_name_H-M   'P 1'
#
loop_
_entity.id
_entity.type
_entity.pdbx_description
1 polymer ?
#
loop_
_entity_poly.entity_id
_entity_poly.type
_entity_poly.pdbx_seq_one_letter_code
_entity_poly.pdbx_strand_id
1 'polypeptide(L)'
;MIPNNATADVTSDEYHHYKMEPKKGVDYYDRLIDYMLLQGITPYANLYHYDLPLAIENEYLGWLSPKIVDAFADYADFCFKRFGDRVKNWFTMNEPRVIADCGYSSGYHAPGRCTGCKFGGNSSTKPYTLAHNLILSHAVAVERYREKYQI
;
A
#
# COMPACT_ATOMS: atom_id res chain seq x y z
N MET A 1 -9.81 -7.40 -17.33
CA MET A 1 -11.02 -6.56 -17.57
C MET A 1 -11.98 -6.84 -16.42
N ILE A 2 -12.50 -5.80 -15.78
CA ILE A 2 -13.45 -5.99 -14.66
C ILE A 2 -14.77 -6.51 -15.26
N PRO A 3 -15.29 -7.70 -14.88
CA PRO A 3 -16.37 -8.36 -15.61
C PRO A 3 -17.66 -7.55 -15.78
N ASN A 4 -17.99 -6.69 -14.80
CA ASN A 4 -19.17 -5.83 -14.81
C ASN A 4 -18.84 -4.35 -15.09
N ASN A 5 -17.60 -4.04 -15.47
CA ASN A 5 -17.09 -2.69 -15.70
C ASN A 5 -17.29 -1.72 -14.51
N ALA A 6 -17.45 -2.25 -13.29
CA ALA A 6 -17.56 -1.44 -12.08
C ALA A 6 -16.19 -0.93 -11.61
N THR A 7 -16.20 0.11 -10.80
CA THR A 7 -15.03 0.63 -10.08
C THR A 7 -15.32 0.72 -8.58
N ALA A 8 -14.29 1.02 -7.79
CA ALA A 8 -14.40 1.23 -6.35
C ALA A 8 -14.61 2.71 -5.98
N ASP A 9 -15.20 3.52 -6.88
CA ASP A 9 -15.39 4.97 -6.64
C ASP A 9 -16.17 5.27 -5.36
N VAL A 10 -17.11 4.39 -4.99
CA VAL A 10 -17.87 4.45 -3.72
C VAL A 10 -17.62 3.24 -2.83
N THR A 11 -17.50 2.02 -3.40
CA THR A 11 -17.37 0.76 -2.65
C THR A 11 -18.44 0.61 -1.55
N SER A 12 -18.08 0.22 -0.32
CA SER A 12 -18.95 0.15 0.87
C SER A 12 -19.19 1.50 1.58
N ASP A 13 -18.65 2.60 1.04
CA ASP A 13 -18.69 3.95 1.61
C ASP A 13 -18.16 4.05 3.06
N GLU A 14 -17.15 3.22 3.39
CA GLU A 14 -16.54 3.20 4.71
C GLU A 14 -15.96 4.56 5.11
N TYR A 15 -15.50 5.37 4.15
CA TYR A 15 -14.97 6.70 4.45
C TYR A 15 -15.96 7.61 5.21
N HIS A 16 -17.26 7.52 4.89
CA HIS A 16 -18.31 8.33 5.52
C HIS A 16 -19.09 7.58 6.60
N HIS A 17 -19.08 6.24 6.60
CA HIS A 17 -19.86 5.43 7.54
C HIS A 17 -19.24 5.32 8.94
N TYR A 18 -18.04 5.86 9.18
CA TYR A 18 -17.52 6.06 10.54
C TYR A 18 -18.10 7.34 11.17
N LYS A 19 -18.74 7.19 12.33
CA LYS A 19 -19.38 8.26 13.09
C LYS A 19 -18.35 9.29 13.57
N MET A 20 -18.08 10.34 12.78
CA MET A 20 -17.60 11.67 13.19
C MET A 20 -17.16 12.50 11.97
N GLU A 21 -17.51 13.79 11.98
CA GLU A 21 -17.32 14.80 10.90
C GLU A 21 -15.92 14.80 10.24
N PRO A 22 -15.82 14.96 8.90
CA PRO A 22 -14.56 14.82 8.18
C PRO A 22 -13.68 16.08 8.25
N LYS A 23 -12.41 15.87 8.62
CA LYS A 23 -11.26 16.63 8.13
C LYS A 23 -10.27 15.63 7.49
N LYS A 24 -9.30 16.16 6.71
CA LYS A 24 -8.50 15.52 5.63
C LYS A 24 -7.93 14.14 5.98
N GLY A 25 -7.57 13.32 4.98
CA GLY A 25 -7.32 11.87 5.05
C GLY A 25 -6.58 11.27 6.27
N VAL A 26 -5.63 11.99 6.89
CA VAL A 26 -4.98 11.55 8.14
C VAL A 26 -5.98 11.46 9.30
N ASP A 27 -6.85 12.45 9.43
CA ASP A 27 -7.83 12.55 10.52
C ASP A 27 -8.84 11.40 10.46
N TYR A 28 -9.12 10.86 9.27
CA TYR A 28 -9.97 9.67 9.12
C TYR A 28 -9.38 8.48 9.87
N TYR A 29 -8.10 8.19 9.63
CA TYR A 29 -7.43 7.07 10.29
C TYR A 29 -7.29 7.29 11.80
N ASP A 30 -7.06 8.52 12.25
CA ASP A 30 -7.07 8.83 13.68
C ASP A 30 -8.41 8.48 14.33
N ARG A 31 -9.52 8.93 13.75
CA ARG A 31 -10.86 8.65 14.29
C ARG A 31 -11.18 7.16 14.28
N LEU A 32 -10.79 6.45 13.23
CA LEU A 32 -10.97 5.00 13.13
C LEU A 32 -10.19 4.26 14.22
N ILE A 33 -8.90 4.58 14.37
CA ILE A 33 -8.01 3.96 15.37
C ILE A 33 -8.53 4.24 16.78
N ASP A 34 -8.90 5.49 17.08
CA ASP A 34 -9.43 5.88 18.38
C ASP A 34 -10.75 5.15 18.69
N TYR A 35 -11.63 5.05 17.69
CA TYR A 35 -12.89 4.32 17.84
C TYR A 35 -12.66 2.82 18.10
N MET A 36 -11.77 2.17 17.34
CA MET A 36 -11.43 0.76 17.55
C MET A 36 -10.93 0.52 18.99
N LEU A 37 -10.01 1.36 19.46
CA LEU A 37 -9.47 1.25 20.83
C LEU A 37 -10.54 1.51 21.89
N LEU A 38 -11.43 2.48 21.69
CA LEU A 38 -12.57 2.73 22.59
C LEU A 38 -13.49 1.51 22.68
N GLN A 39 -13.63 0.74 21.60
CA GLN A 39 -14.38 -0.52 21.58
C GLN A 39 -13.57 -1.73 22.07
N GLY A 40 -12.33 -1.55 22.54
CA GLY A 40 -11.46 -2.63 22.99
C GLY A 40 -10.91 -3.50 21.86
N ILE A 41 -10.89 -3.00 20.62
CA ILE A 41 -10.38 -3.69 19.43
C ILE A 41 -8.95 -3.24 19.15
N THR A 42 -8.01 -4.19 19.14
CA THR A 42 -6.61 -3.91 18.81
C THR A 42 -6.43 -3.67 17.30
N PRO A 43 -5.90 -2.51 16.87
CA PRO A 43 -5.67 -2.25 15.45
C PRO A 43 -4.44 -3.01 14.92
N TYR A 44 -4.60 -3.59 13.72
CA TYR A 44 -3.54 -4.18 12.91
C TYR A 44 -3.56 -3.47 11.56
N ALA A 45 -2.55 -2.63 11.30
CA ALA A 45 -2.54 -1.79 10.12
C ALA A 45 -1.67 -2.41 9.02
N ASN A 46 -2.17 -2.41 7.79
CA ASN A 46 -1.39 -2.72 6.60
C ASN A 46 -1.06 -1.42 5.88
N LEU A 47 0.24 -1.16 5.67
CA LEU A 47 0.71 0.07 5.06
C LEU A 47 0.41 0.11 3.55
N TYR A 48 0.44 -1.03 2.86
CA TYR A 48 0.24 -1.09 1.41
C TYR A 48 -0.61 -2.28 0.99
N HIS A 49 -1.70 -1.97 0.27
CA HIS A 49 -2.65 -2.96 -0.21
C HIS A 49 -3.06 -2.69 -1.67
N TYR A 50 -2.05 -2.70 -2.55
CA TYR A 50 -2.20 -2.55 -4.02
C TYR A 50 -2.63 -1.15 -4.48
N ASP A 51 -2.55 -0.18 -3.60
CA ASP A 51 -3.09 1.17 -3.71
C ASP A 51 -1.99 2.20 -4.03
N LEU A 52 -1.02 1.82 -4.86
CA LEU A 52 0.07 2.71 -5.25
C LEU A 52 -0.47 4.00 -5.88
N PRO A 53 -0.03 5.19 -5.41
CA PRO A 53 -0.42 6.44 -6.04
C PRO A 53 -0.10 6.46 -7.53
N LEU A 54 -1.10 6.79 -8.37
CA LEU A 54 -0.91 6.84 -9.83
C LEU A 54 0.22 7.79 -10.26
N ALA A 55 0.43 8.88 -9.50
CA ALA A 55 1.53 9.81 -9.75
C ALA A 55 2.90 9.11 -9.72
N ILE A 56 3.11 8.16 -8.80
CA ILE A 56 4.35 7.40 -8.66
C ILE A 56 4.55 6.42 -9.84
N GLU A 57 3.48 5.74 -10.28
CA GLU A 57 3.54 4.89 -11.48
C GLU A 57 3.87 5.72 -12.72
N ASN A 58 3.28 6.92 -12.87
CA ASN A 58 3.54 7.80 -13.99
C ASN A 58 4.95 8.41 -13.98
N GLU A 59 5.49 8.74 -12.82
CA GLU A 59 6.79 9.41 -12.70
C GLU A 59 7.96 8.46 -12.99
N TYR A 60 7.92 7.23 -12.45
CA TYR A 60 9.03 6.29 -12.56
C TYR A 60 8.63 4.81 -12.57
N LEU A 61 7.41 4.48 -13.00
CA LEU A 61 6.92 3.10 -13.09
C LEU A 61 6.84 2.36 -11.74
N GLY A 62 6.66 3.14 -10.66
CA GLY A 62 6.36 2.61 -9.34
C GLY A 62 7.34 1.55 -8.88
N TRP A 63 6.82 0.35 -8.62
CA TRP A 63 7.58 -0.77 -8.09
C TRP A 63 8.69 -1.29 -9.01
N LEU A 64 8.71 -0.91 -10.29
CA LEU A 64 9.81 -1.28 -11.19
C LEU A 64 11.06 -0.41 -11.03
N SER A 65 10.96 0.71 -10.31
CA SER A 65 12.08 1.62 -10.07
C SER A 65 12.61 1.48 -8.65
N PRO A 66 13.94 1.48 -8.44
CA PRO A 66 14.53 1.46 -7.10
C PRO A 66 14.18 2.71 -6.27
N LYS A 67 13.76 3.81 -6.90
CA LYS A 67 13.31 5.03 -6.20
C LYS A 67 12.14 4.78 -5.24
N ILE A 68 11.36 3.71 -5.48
CA ILE A 68 10.21 3.36 -4.64
C ILE A 68 10.62 2.96 -3.22
N VAL A 69 11.86 2.49 -3.03
CA VAL A 69 12.34 1.99 -1.73
C VAL A 69 12.32 3.10 -0.70
N ASP A 70 12.93 4.25 -1.01
CA ASP A 70 12.95 5.40 -0.11
C ASP A 70 11.56 6.05 0.00
N ALA A 71 10.83 6.16 -1.11
CA ALA A 71 9.48 6.74 -1.10
C ALA A 71 8.50 5.95 -0.21
N PHE A 72 8.54 4.62 -0.28
CA PHE A 72 7.74 3.75 0.60
C PHE A 72 8.21 3.85 2.05
N ALA A 73 9.52 3.88 2.28
CA ALA A 73 10.07 4.00 3.63
C ALA A 73 9.72 5.36 4.28
N ASP A 74 9.65 6.45 3.50
CA ASP A 74 9.23 7.78 3.98
C ASP A 74 7.74 7.79 4.33
N TYR A 75 6.91 7.16 3.50
CA TYR A 75 5.48 6.95 3.81
C TYR A 75 5.29 6.09 5.07
N ALA A 76 6.05 5.01 5.23
CA ALA A 76 6.01 4.15 6.41
C ALA A 76 6.45 4.91 7.68
N ASP A 77 7.56 5.67 7.62
CA ASP A 77 8.05 6.51 8.72
C ASP A 77 7.00 7.56 9.15
N PHE A 78 6.32 8.19 8.18
CA PHE A 78 5.19 9.08 8.46
C PHE A 78 4.07 8.35 9.23
N CYS A 79 3.66 7.16 8.79
CA CYS A 79 2.60 6.37 9.45
C CYS A 79 3.00 5.95 10.87
N PHE A 80 4.22 5.45 11.05
CA PHE A 80 4.75 5.07 12.36
C PHE A 80 4.79 6.27 13.31
N LYS A 81 5.25 7.42 12.84
CA LYS A 81 5.26 8.66 13.63
C LYS A 81 3.86 9.15 13.99
N ARG A 82 2.91 9.07 13.07
CA ARG A 82 1.55 9.63 13.25
C ARG A 82 0.64 8.77 14.11
N PHE A 83 0.75 7.45 13.97
CA PHE A 83 -0.20 6.49 14.53
C PHE A 83 0.45 5.45 15.45
N GLY A 84 1.78 5.37 15.50
CA GLY A 84 2.51 4.36 16.25
C GLY A 84 2.39 4.48 17.77
N ASP A 85 1.84 5.59 18.29
CA ASP A 85 1.43 5.72 19.69
C ASP A 85 0.28 4.75 20.04
N ARG A 86 -0.61 4.49 19.09
CA ARG A 86 -1.83 3.66 19.23
C ARG A 86 -1.79 2.34 18.47
N VAL A 87 -1.13 2.29 17.31
CA VAL A 87 -0.99 1.10 16.47
C VAL A 87 0.34 0.42 16.73
N LYS A 88 0.30 -0.81 17.26
CA LYS A 88 1.49 -1.59 17.64
C LYS A 88 1.77 -2.77 16.71
N ASN A 89 0.83 -3.11 15.84
CA ASN A 89 0.93 -4.23 14.91
C ASN A 89 0.86 -3.71 13.47
N TRP A 90 1.93 -3.94 12.72
CA TRP A 90 2.11 -3.41 11.37
C TRP A 90 2.41 -4.53 10.38
N PHE A 91 1.74 -4.48 9.24
CA PHE A 91 2.12 -5.19 8.03
C PHE A 91 2.62 -4.16 7.01
N THR A 92 3.78 -4.40 6.42
CA THR A 92 4.31 -3.49 5.40
C THR A 92 3.54 -3.60 4.09
N MET A 93 3.27 -4.83 3.62
CA MET A 93 2.68 -5.09 2.31
C MET A 93 1.76 -6.30 2.37
N ASN A 94 0.61 -6.20 1.71
CA ASN A 94 -0.22 -7.37 1.43
C ASN A 94 0.35 -8.19 0.27
N GLU A 95 0.48 -9.52 0.45
CA GLU A 95 0.65 -10.52 -0.62
C GLU A 95 1.55 -10.08 -1.81
N PRO A 96 2.86 -9.88 -1.60
CA PRO A 96 3.77 -9.35 -2.63
C PRO A 96 3.84 -10.23 -3.90
N ARG A 97 3.64 -11.55 -3.77
CA ARG A 97 3.52 -12.47 -4.92
C ARG A 97 2.38 -12.07 -5.86
N VAL A 98 1.23 -11.66 -5.30
CA VAL A 98 0.04 -11.29 -6.09
C VAL A 98 0.24 -9.96 -6.79
N ILE A 99 0.93 -9.00 -6.17
CA ILE A 99 1.35 -7.75 -6.85
C ILE A 99 2.20 -8.10 -8.08
N ALA A 100 3.18 -8.98 -7.91
CA ALA A 100 4.09 -9.37 -8.98
C ALA A 100 3.39 -10.11 -10.12
N ASP A 101 2.59 -11.10 -9.77
CA ASP A 101 1.93 -11.97 -10.72
C ASP A 101 0.76 -11.27 -11.42
N CYS A 102 -0.19 -10.75 -10.64
CA CYS A 102 -1.38 -10.11 -11.20
C CYS A 102 -1.10 -8.73 -11.80
N GLY A 103 -0.16 -7.96 -11.26
CA GLY A 103 0.16 -6.62 -11.78
C GLY A 103 1.12 -6.60 -12.98
N TYR A 104 2.09 -7.54 -13.02
CA TYR A 104 3.24 -7.47 -13.94
C TYR A 104 3.55 -8.77 -14.71
N SER A 105 2.85 -9.88 -14.44
CA SER A 105 2.98 -11.14 -15.20
C SER A 105 1.74 -11.45 -16.04
N SER A 106 0.57 -11.61 -15.41
CA SER A 106 -0.71 -11.84 -16.08
C SER A 106 -1.42 -10.55 -16.49
N GLY A 107 -1.07 -9.42 -15.86
CA GLY A 107 -1.70 -8.12 -16.12
C GLY A 107 -3.18 -8.04 -15.72
N TYR A 108 -3.63 -8.93 -14.83
CA TYR A 108 -5.02 -8.97 -14.34
C TYR A 108 -5.36 -7.81 -13.39
N HIS A 109 -4.43 -7.42 -12.52
CA HIS A 109 -4.55 -6.26 -11.62
C HIS A 109 -3.83 -5.04 -12.19
N ALA A 110 -4.15 -3.85 -11.66
CA ALA A 110 -3.36 -2.65 -11.94
C ALA A 110 -1.87 -2.88 -11.59
N PRO A 111 -0.92 -2.35 -12.39
CA PRO A 111 -1.11 -1.49 -13.57
C PRO A 111 -1.43 -2.24 -14.87
N GLY A 112 -1.65 -3.54 -14.84
CA GLY A 112 -2.07 -4.33 -16.02
C GLY A 112 -0.95 -4.54 -17.03
N ARG A 113 0.28 -4.77 -16.53
CA ARG A 113 1.47 -4.94 -17.34
C ARG A 113 1.77 -6.42 -17.55
N CYS A 114 2.09 -6.78 -18.77
CA CYS A 114 2.50 -8.13 -19.15
C CYS A 114 3.16 -8.11 -20.54
N THR A 115 3.80 -9.22 -20.93
CA THR A 115 4.20 -9.42 -22.32
C THR A 115 2.96 -9.40 -23.22
N GLY A 116 2.86 -8.42 -24.13
CA GLY A 116 1.72 -8.29 -25.05
C GLY A 116 0.49 -7.55 -24.51
N CYS A 117 0.50 -7.11 -23.23
CA CYS A 117 -0.56 -6.27 -22.68
C CYS A 117 -0.54 -4.84 -23.24
N LYS A 118 -1.67 -4.12 -23.15
CA LYS A 118 -1.83 -2.71 -23.56
C LYS A 118 -0.76 -1.79 -22.99
N PHE A 119 -0.43 -1.94 -21.71
CA PHE A 119 0.58 -1.12 -21.02
C PHE A 119 2.00 -1.66 -21.18
N GLY A 120 2.19 -2.72 -21.98
CA GLY A 120 3.45 -3.39 -22.21
C GLY A 120 4.03 -4.02 -20.94
N GLY A 121 5.23 -4.57 -21.05
CA GLY A 121 5.90 -5.27 -19.96
C GLY A 121 6.70 -6.47 -20.46
N ASN A 122 7.30 -7.18 -19.52
CA ASN A 122 7.97 -8.45 -19.79
C ASN A 122 7.71 -9.37 -18.59
N SER A 123 6.79 -10.32 -18.77
CA SER A 123 6.33 -11.23 -17.71
C SER A 123 7.45 -12.15 -17.19
N SER A 124 8.54 -12.32 -17.93
CA SER A 124 9.68 -13.14 -17.52
C SER A 124 10.70 -12.39 -16.64
N THR A 125 10.63 -11.05 -16.55
CA THR A 125 11.64 -10.25 -15.85
C THR A 125 11.05 -9.25 -14.87
N LYS A 126 9.99 -8.52 -15.27
CA LYS A 126 9.39 -7.44 -14.47
C LYS A 126 8.82 -7.91 -13.12
N PRO A 127 8.18 -9.09 -13.01
CA PRO A 127 7.76 -9.62 -11.71
C PRO A 127 8.92 -9.77 -10.70
N TYR A 128 10.11 -10.14 -11.16
CA TYR A 128 11.28 -10.29 -10.28
C TYR A 128 11.89 -8.94 -9.92
N THR A 129 11.96 -8.00 -10.88
CA THR A 129 12.44 -6.64 -10.60
C THR A 129 11.59 -5.96 -9.53
N LEU A 130 10.26 -6.00 -9.65
CA LEU A 130 9.42 -5.40 -8.62
C LEU A 130 9.50 -6.18 -7.30
N ALA A 131 9.52 -7.53 -7.33
CA ALA A 131 9.60 -8.32 -6.11
C ALA A 131 10.87 -7.97 -5.30
N HIS A 132 11.99 -7.75 -5.99
CA HIS A 132 13.21 -7.26 -5.39
C HIS A 132 13.00 -5.91 -4.70
N ASN A 133 12.40 -4.94 -5.39
CA ASN A 133 12.13 -3.62 -4.81
C ASN A 133 11.11 -3.66 -3.66
N LEU A 134 10.09 -4.53 -3.71
CA LEU A 134 9.15 -4.75 -2.61
C LEU A 134 9.89 -5.25 -1.35
N ILE A 135 10.80 -6.21 -1.51
CA ILE A 135 11.62 -6.74 -0.40
C ILE A 135 12.56 -5.67 0.17
N LEU A 136 13.22 -4.89 -0.68
CA LEU A 136 14.06 -3.78 -0.22
C LEU A 136 13.24 -2.71 0.52
N SER A 137 12.08 -2.33 -0.02
CA SER A 137 11.16 -1.36 0.59
C SER A 137 10.67 -1.84 1.96
N HIS A 138 10.33 -3.13 2.06
CA HIS A 138 10.01 -3.77 3.33
C HIS A 138 11.18 -3.65 4.32
N ALA A 139 12.39 -4.04 3.90
CA ALA A 139 13.57 -4.05 4.78
C ALA A 139 13.89 -2.66 5.33
N VAL A 140 13.90 -1.63 4.47
CA VAL A 140 14.19 -0.24 4.88
C VAL A 140 13.09 0.30 5.80
N ALA A 141 11.81 0.01 5.53
CA ALA A 141 10.73 0.40 6.43
C ALA A 141 10.83 -0.28 7.81
N VAL A 142 11.18 -1.57 7.85
CA VAL A 142 11.37 -2.33 9.10
C VAL A 142 12.59 -1.86 9.88
N GLU A 143 13.69 -1.53 9.20
CA GLU A 143 14.88 -0.93 9.82
C GLU A 143 14.51 0.38 10.52
N ARG A 144 13.84 1.31 9.81
CA ARG A 144 13.37 2.57 10.40
C ARG A 144 12.42 2.36 11.58
N TYR A 145 11.53 1.36 11.50
CA TYR A 145 10.64 0.99 12.61
C TYR A 145 11.44 0.58 13.84
N ARG A 146 12.39 -0.34 13.67
CA ARG A 146 13.21 -0.90 14.74
C ARG A 146 14.11 0.13 15.41
N GLU A 147 14.71 1.02 14.62
CA GLU A 147 15.65 2.00 15.13
C GLU A 147 14.98 3.16 15.88
N LYS A 148 13.79 3.58 15.43
CA LYS A 148 13.16 4.82 15.91
C LYS A 148 11.90 4.63 16.75
N TYR A 149 11.17 3.54 16.54
CA TYR A 149 9.79 3.40 17.07
C TYR A 149 9.56 2.12 17.86
N GLN A 150 10.42 1.11 17.73
CA GLN A 150 10.38 -0.10 18.55
C GLN A 150 11.14 0.15 19.85
N ILE A 151 10.43 0.10 20.98
CA ILE A 151 10.98 0.16 22.34
C ILE A 151 11.21 -1.26 22.83
#